data_AF-A0AAD6WZF4-F1
#
_entry.id   AF-A0AAD6WZF4-F1
#
_cell.length_a   1.000
_cell.length_b   1.000
_cell.length_c   1.000
_cell.angle_alpha   90.00
_cell.angle_beta   90.00
_cell.angle_gamma   90.00
#
_symmetry.space_group_name_H-M   'P 1'
#
loop_
_entity.id
_entity.type
_entity.pdbx_description
1 polymer ?
#
loop_
_entity_poly.entity_id
_entity_poly.type
_entity_poly.pdbx_seq_one_letter_code
_entity_poly.pdbx_strand_id
1 'polypeptide(L)'
;MSSRLEEATALLQRNDDAEETANPTLLKLDTTVMTLRNRCIGWIIDSFHACNKKELVLKSFELCAADKFNYSQESLTSPAALAAFRDLPNTNPVRARRGPSRH
;
A
#
# COMPACT_ATOMS: atom_id res chain seq x y z
N MET A 1 -15.83 -20.35 48.95
CA MET A 1 -15.73 -19.34 47.88
C MET A 1 -14.59 -18.33 48.05
N SER A 2 -13.73 -18.46 49.08
CA SER A 2 -12.67 -17.47 49.37
C SER A 2 -11.31 -17.73 48.69
N SER A 3 -10.98 -18.99 48.42
CA SER A 3 -9.62 -19.37 47.96
C SER A 3 -9.34 -19.02 46.49
N ARG A 4 -10.34 -19.06 45.61
CA ARG A 4 -10.17 -18.73 44.17
C ARG A 4 -9.99 -17.24 43.89
N LEU A 5 -10.50 -16.38 44.79
CA LEU A 5 -10.33 -14.94 44.69
C LEU A 5 -8.95 -14.51 45.18
N GLU A 6 -8.40 -15.14 46.22
CA GLU A 6 -7.02 -14.88 46.67
C GLU A 6 -5.97 -15.35 45.66
N GLU A 7 -6.15 -16.51 45.02
CA GLU A 7 -5.27 -16.96 43.93
C GLU A 7 -5.30 -16.01 42.73
N ALA A 8 -6.48 -15.52 42.36
CA ALA A 8 -6.62 -14.56 41.27
C ALA A 8 -5.94 -13.22 41.58
N THR A 9 -5.94 -12.80 42.85
CA THR A 9 -5.31 -11.55 43.30
C THR A 9 -3.79 -11.69 43.35
N ALA A 10 -3.28 -12.84 43.81
CA ALA A 10 -1.84 -13.14 43.81
C ALA A 10 -1.25 -13.27 42.39
N LEU A 11 -2.03 -13.77 41.43
CA LEU A 11 -1.61 -13.85 40.02
C LEU A 11 -1.58 -12.48 39.32
N LEU A 12 -2.44 -11.54 39.73
CA LEU A 12 -2.39 -10.16 39.23
C LEU A 12 -1.18 -9.41 39.82
N GLN A 13 -0.96 -9.52 41.14
CA GLN A 13 0.20 -8.89 41.80
C GLN A 13 1.55 -9.38 41.22
N ARG A 14 1.65 -10.67 40.85
CA ARG A 14 2.86 -11.26 40.26
C ARG A 14 3.19 -10.74 38.86
N ASN A 15 2.20 -10.21 38.14
CA ASN A 15 2.39 -9.63 36.81
C ASN A 15 2.76 -8.13 36.88
N ASP A 16 2.50 -7.44 37.98
CA ASP A 16 2.89 -6.05 38.19
C ASP A 16 4.40 -5.92 38.55
N ASP A 17 5.00 -6.94 39.17
CA ASP A 17 6.45 -6.97 39.49
C ASP A 17 7.34 -7.44 38.31
N ALA A 18 6.74 -7.78 37.17
CA ALA A 18 7.44 -8.13 35.93
C ALA A 18 7.41 -6.97 34.92
N GLU A 19 7.46 -5.72 35.40
CA GLU A 19 8.07 -4.64 34.62
C GLU A 19 9.59 -4.84 34.63
N GLU A 20 10.04 -5.97 34.07
CA GLU A 20 11.43 -6.14 33.69
C GLU A 20 11.67 -5.11 32.59
N THR A 21 12.17 -3.96 33.01
CA THR A 21 12.69 -2.90 32.16
C THR A 21 13.69 -3.55 31.21
N ALA A 22 13.20 -3.97 30.04
CA ALA A 22 14.01 -4.49 28.97
C ALA A 22 14.98 -3.36 28.62
N ASN A 23 16.20 -3.47 29.14
CA ASN A 23 17.23 -2.45 29.01
C ASN A 23 17.38 -2.19 27.49
N PRO A 24 16.96 -1.04 26.95
CA PRO A 24 16.91 -0.84 25.50
C PRO A 24 18.29 -0.90 24.85
N THR A 25 19.34 -0.84 25.68
CA THR A 25 20.76 -1.01 25.37
C THR A 25 21.17 -2.45 25.08
N LEU A 26 20.35 -3.48 25.39
CA LEU A 26 20.64 -4.89 25.11
C LEU A 26 20.17 -5.36 23.72
N LEU A 27 19.41 -4.52 22.99
CA LEU A 27 19.00 -4.81 21.62
C LEU A 27 20.16 -4.57 20.64
N LYS A 28 21.04 -5.56 20.49
CA LYS A 28 22.06 -5.55 19.43
C LYS A 28 21.43 -5.96 18.11
N LEU A 29 21.13 -4.98 17.25
CA LEU A 29 20.63 -5.26 15.90
C LEU A 29 21.70 -6.02 15.11
N ASP A 30 21.33 -7.18 14.58
CA ASP A 30 22.17 -7.84 13.57
C ASP A 30 22.15 -7.02 12.29
N THR A 31 23.29 -6.40 12.00
CA THR A 31 23.55 -5.55 10.83
C THR A 31 24.42 -6.24 9.78
N THR A 32 24.58 -7.57 9.84
CA THR A 32 25.24 -8.28 8.75
C THR A 32 24.50 -8.03 7.44
N VAL A 33 25.25 -7.91 6.34
CA VAL A 33 24.70 -7.55 5.02
C VAL A 33 23.59 -8.51 4.60
N MET A 34 23.74 -9.80 4.89
CA MET A 34 22.75 -10.82 4.57
C MET A 34 21.45 -10.63 5.35
N THR A 35 21.54 -10.37 6.66
CA THR A 35 20.37 -10.12 7.51
C THR A 35 19.65 -8.84 7.10
N LEU A 36 20.38 -7.76 6.85
CA LEU A 36 19.78 -6.50 6.38
C LEU A 36 19.09 -6.69 5.03
N ARG A 37 19.74 -7.36 4.07
CA ARG A 37 19.14 -7.66 2.76
C ARG A 37 17.84 -8.44 2.90
N ASN A 38 17.84 -9.51 3.70
CA ASN A 38 16.66 -10.36 3.87
C ASN A 38 15.50 -9.57 4.52
N ARG A 39 15.77 -8.72 5.52
CA ARG A 39 14.75 -7.85 6.11
C ARG A 39 14.19 -6.84 5.11
N CYS A 40 15.06 -6.16 4.36
CA CYS A 40 14.63 -5.20 3.34
C CYS A 40 13.75 -5.86 2.26
N ILE A 41 14.16 -7.03 1.77
CA ILE A 41 13.37 -7.78 0.79
C ILE A 41 12.04 -8.23 1.40
N GLY A 42 12.04 -8.72 2.64
CA GLY A 42 10.84 -9.08 3.38
C GLY A 42 9.85 -7.91 3.43
N TRP A 43 10.31 -6.72 3.85
CA TRP A 43 9.46 -5.53 3.90
C TRP A 43 8.89 -5.13 2.54
N ILE A 44 9.65 -5.26 1.46
CA ILE A 44 9.15 -4.96 0.11
C ILE A 44 8.05 -5.97 -0.28
N ILE A 45 8.28 -7.26 -0.02
CA ILE A 45 7.31 -8.32 -0.32
C ILE A 45 6.03 -8.14 0.51
N ASP A 46 6.17 -7.88 1.80
CA ASP A 46 5.04 -7.65 2.69
C ASP A 46 4.24 -6.41 2.27
N SER A 47 4.94 -5.32 1.92
CA SER A 47 4.31 -4.10 1.40
C SER A 47 3.59 -4.37 0.08
N PHE A 48 4.19 -5.17 -0.81
CA PHE A 48 3.55 -5.58 -2.05
C PHE A 48 2.26 -6.37 -1.77
N HIS A 49 2.29 -7.36 -0.87
CA HIS A 49 1.08 -8.11 -0.52
C HIS A 49 0.03 -7.26 0.19
N ALA A 50 0.44 -6.27 0.98
CA ALA A 50 -0.47 -5.35 1.64
C ALA A 50 -1.18 -4.42 0.64
N CYS A 51 -0.45 -3.89 -0.35
CA CYS A 51 -0.95 -2.90 -1.30
C CYS A 51 -1.55 -3.51 -2.57
N ASN A 52 -1.06 -4.66 -3.04
CA ASN A 52 -1.49 -5.31 -4.28
C ASN A 52 -2.80 -6.11 -4.09
N LYS A 53 -3.78 -5.48 -3.46
CA LYS A 53 -5.14 -5.99 -3.37
C LYS A 53 -5.95 -5.34 -4.47
N LYS A 54 -6.54 -6.15 -5.35
CA LYS A 54 -7.29 -5.68 -6.53
C LYS A 54 -8.26 -4.55 -6.19
N GLU A 55 -9.01 -4.71 -5.11
CA GLU A 55 -10.00 -3.72 -4.66
C GLU A 55 -9.36 -2.38 -4.29
N LEU A 56 -8.24 -2.39 -3.55
CA LEU A 56 -7.52 -1.18 -3.17
C LEU A 56 -6.92 -0.47 -4.39
N VAL A 57 -6.36 -1.26 -5.32
CA VAL A 57 -5.78 -0.73 -6.56
C VAL A 57 -6.86 -0.11 -7.43
N LEU A 58 -7.99 -0.78 -7.66
CA LEU A 58 -9.08 -0.21 -8.45
C LEU A 58 -9.66 1.04 -7.77
N LYS A 59 -9.82 1.00 -6.44
CA LYS A 59 -10.32 2.15 -5.68
C LYS A 59 -9.38 3.35 -5.76
N SER A 60 -8.06 3.15 -5.75
CA SER A 60 -7.12 4.27 -5.87
C SER A 60 -7.25 4.96 -7.24
N PHE A 61 -7.45 4.21 -8.32
CA PHE A 61 -7.71 4.79 -9.65
C PHE A 61 -9.04 5.54 -9.74
N GLU A 62 -10.09 5.09 -9.04
CA GLU A 62 -11.35 5.83 -8.93
C GLU A 62 -11.18 7.15 -8.18
N LEU A 63 -10.36 7.16 -7.12
CA LEU A 63 -10.11 8.34 -6.29
C LEU A 63 -9.20 9.36 -6.97
N CYS A 64 -8.33 8.92 -7.88
CA CYS A 64 -7.50 9.79 -8.68
C CYS A 64 -8.28 10.34 -9.88
N ALA A 65 -8.57 11.65 -9.86
CA ALA A 65 -9.24 12.33 -10.96
C ALA A 65 -8.39 13.44 -11.56
N ALA A 66 -8.44 13.55 -12.89
CA ALA A 66 -7.90 14.68 -13.63
C ALA A 66 -9.05 15.33 -14.39
N ASP A 67 -9.38 16.56 -13.97
CA ASP A 67 -10.50 17.33 -14.50
C ASP A 67 -11.83 16.56 -14.37
N LYS A 68 -12.49 16.22 -15.49
CA LYS A 68 -13.84 15.64 -15.53
C LYS A 68 -13.86 14.11 -15.44
N PHE A 69 -12.72 13.44 -15.56
CA PHE A 69 -12.64 11.99 -15.62
C PHE A 69 -11.71 11.48 -14.52
N ASN A 70 -12.12 10.40 -13.84
CA ASN A 70 -11.19 9.64 -13.00
C ASN A 70 -10.43 8.60 -13.83
N TYR A 71 -9.37 8.04 -13.24
CA TYR A 71 -8.52 7.05 -13.90
C TYR A 71 -9.06 5.63 -13.82
N SER A 72 -10.28 5.42 -13.33
CA SER A 72 -10.91 4.11 -13.40
C SER A 72 -11.15 3.72 -14.86
N GLN A 73 -11.12 2.41 -15.13
CA GLN A 73 -11.35 1.88 -16.47
C GLN A 73 -12.72 2.29 -17.03
N GLU A 74 -13.75 2.32 -16.19
CA GLU A 74 -15.12 2.67 -16.58
C GLU A 74 -15.21 4.15 -17.01
N SER A 75 -14.56 5.04 -16.27
CA SER A 75 -14.49 6.46 -16.62
C SER A 75 -13.73 6.67 -17.92
N LEU A 76 -12.53 6.08 -18.05
CA LEU A 76 -11.67 6.24 -19.23
C LEU A 76 -12.22 5.60 -20.51
N THR A 77 -13.03 4.55 -20.39
CA THR A 77 -13.69 3.91 -21.54
C THR A 77 -15.10 4.44 -21.80
N SER A 78 -15.58 5.39 -21.00
CA SER A 78 -16.88 6.01 -21.21
C SER A 78 -16.95 6.74 -22.56
N PRO A 79 -18.12 6.79 -23.24
CA PRO A 79 -18.26 7.49 -24.51
C PRO A 79 -17.82 8.96 -24.44
N ALA A 80 -18.07 9.63 -23.31
CA ALA A 80 -17.67 11.02 -23.09
C ALA A 80 -16.14 11.17 -22.98
N ALA A 81 -15.46 10.27 -22.26
CA ALA A 81 -14.01 10.28 -22.18
C ALA A 81 -13.37 9.97 -23.54
N LEU A 82 -13.90 9.00 -24.28
CA LEU A 82 -13.43 8.66 -25.62
C LEU A 82 -13.63 9.82 -26.61
N ALA A 83 -14.73 10.57 -26.52
CA ALA A 83 -14.93 11.78 -27.31
C ALA A 83 -13.88 12.85 -26.94
N ALA A 84 -13.69 13.12 -25.64
CA ALA A 84 -12.67 14.06 -25.17
C ALA A 84 -11.25 13.66 -25.63
N PHE A 85 -10.90 12.36 -25.64
CA PHE A 85 -9.61 11.89 -26.14
C PHE A 85 -9.44 12.06 -27.65
N ARG A 86 -10.53 12.01 -28.43
CA ARG A 86 -10.49 12.28 -29.88
C ARG A 86 -10.24 13.76 -30.17
N ASP A 87 -10.79 14.62 -29.33
CA ASP A 87 -10.71 16.08 -29.50
C ASP A 87 -9.41 16.68 -28.93
N LEU A 88 -8.57 15.88 -28.26
CA LEU A 88 -7.28 16.34 -27.76
C LEU A 88 -6.38 16.80 -28.91
N PRO A 89 -5.72 17.98 -28.77
CA PRO A 89 -4.73 18.43 -29.74
C PRO A 89 -3.65 17.36 -29.91
N ASN A 90 -3.29 17.05 -31.15
CA ASN A 90 -2.21 16.09 -31.43
C ASN A 90 -0.86 16.74 -31.09
N THR A 91 -0.48 16.68 -29.82
CA THR A 91 0.77 17.21 -29.30
C THR A 91 1.95 16.25 -29.50
N ASN A 92 1.72 15.06 -30.07
CA ASN A 92 2.76 14.08 -30.33
C ASN A 92 3.40 14.31 -31.72
N PRO A 93 4.63 14.85 -31.80
CA PRO A 93 5.29 15.16 -33.07
C PRO A 93 5.62 13.91 -33.92
N VAL A 94 5.64 12.71 -33.33
CA VAL A 94 5.90 11.45 -34.04
C VAL A 94 4.67 10.99 -34.83
N ARG A 95 3.46 11.28 -34.32
CA ARG A 95 2.20 10.91 -34.97
C ARG A 95 1.81 11.85 -36.11
N ALA A 96 2.26 13.11 -36.07
CA ALA A 96 1.97 14.12 -37.08
C ALA A 96 2.58 13.85 -38.47
N ARG A 97 3.53 12.90 -38.59
CA ARG A 97 4.19 12.57 -39.88
C ARG A 97 3.45 11.55 -40.73
N ARG A 98 2.42 10.89 -40.22
CA ARG A 98 1.57 10.00 -41.03
C ARG A 98 0.32 10.78 -41.42
N GLY A 99 0.40 11.48 -42.55
CA GLY A 99 -0.77 12.11 -43.17
C GLY A 99 -1.87 11.09 -43.48
N PRO A 100 -3.10 11.54 -43.75
CA PRO A 100 -4.22 10.65 -44.02
C PRO A 100 -3.94 9.81 -45.28
N SER A 101 -3.90 8.48 -45.13
CA SER A 101 -3.93 7.56 -46.26
C SER A 101 -5.30 7.69 -46.92
N ARG A 102 -5.34 8.30 -48.10
CA ARG A 102 -6.53 8.30 -48.96
C ARG A 102 -6.70 6.88 -49.52
N HIS A 103 -7.76 6.20 -49.10
CA HIS A 103 -8.37 5.09 -49.82
C HIS A 103 -9.85 5.41 -49.99
#